data_AF-A0A2M9MYP0-F1
#
_entry.id   AF-A0A2M9MYP0-F1
#
_cell.length_a   1.000
_cell.length_b   1.000
_cell.length_c   1.000
_cell.angle_alpha   90.00
_cell.angle_beta   90.00
_cell.angle_gamma   90.00
#
_symmetry.space_group_name_H-M   'P 1'
#
loop_
_entity.id
_entity.type
_entity.pdbx_description
1 polymer ?
#
loop_
_entity_poly.entity_id
_entity_poly.type
_entity_poly.pdbx_seq_one_letter_code
_entity_poly.pdbx_strand_id
1 'polypeptide(L)'
;MSHYNKGTDRAAFIVHRRGLPNVKAKLAGEAPVTVAFLGGSITEGAGASAADKISWRALTAHYLRDRFGKSRIRSINAGVGGTDSTLGAHRLREHVLRVENIDLLFVEFSVNDGSNREESIRGMEGIVRQCRRLSPRTDICFIYTGADRNLTCIRPYPIAVHEEVAEYYGIPSVDFAAGIYRMLQNGEAVWASLAPDGYHPNDDGHEIYAGFLRRGLNELLSTEVDSLMLDHCESLPEEPLMTGNYEYADMLSYELADYTGDYHIGKLPQGSKLMNWRYATEHRYSDHPNASFTFTVEGQSGGLLLLCGPDTGIFEYSINGQSFVRVNPFDEWCLNAYRPVSVHFPRHHLRGPISIMVRNTGLKDKRSQGTGMRVLKLLAN
;
A
#
# COMPACT_ATOMS: atom_id res chain seq x y z
N MET A 1 -22.28 -31.04 32.32
CA MET A 1 -22.87 -31.14 30.97
C MET A 1 -23.49 -29.80 30.64
N SER A 2 -22.71 -28.92 30.03
CA SER A 2 -23.11 -27.55 29.70
C SER A 2 -23.40 -27.50 28.21
N HIS A 3 -24.68 -27.37 27.86
CA HIS A 3 -25.10 -26.96 26.54
C HIS A 3 -24.75 -25.49 26.36
N TYR A 4 -23.50 -25.23 26.00
CA TYR A 4 -23.08 -23.91 25.55
C TYR A 4 -23.65 -23.68 24.16
N ASN A 5 -24.54 -22.70 24.06
CA ASN A 5 -25.23 -22.29 22.84
C ASN A 5 -24.22 -21.93 21.74
N LYS A 6 -24.09 -22.80 20.74
CA LYS A 6 -23.42 -22.50 19.47
C LYS A 6 -24.30 -21.55 18.68
N GLY A 7 -24.17 -20.24 18.90
CA GLY A 7 -24.79 -19.26 18.03
C GLY A 7 -25.23 -18.01 18.76
N THR A 8 -24.29 -17.09 18.92
CA THR A 8 -24.48 -15.62 18.94
C THR A 8 -23.13 -15.00 19.29
N ASP A 9 -22.22 -14.87 18.31
CA ASP A 9 -21.23 -13.76 18.15
C ASP A 9 -20.20 -14.05 17.03
N ARG A 10 -20.64 -14.65 15.89
CA ARG A 10 -19.76 -15.13 14.82
C ARG A 10 -19.52 -14.14 13.66
N ALA A 11 -20.07 -12.92 13.71
CA ALA A 11 -20.29 -12.09 12.52
C ALA A 11 -19.46 -10.78 12.39
N ALA A 12 -18.43 -10.53 13.20
CA ALA A 12 -17.89 -9.15 13.30
C ALA A 12 -16.54 -8.85 12.59
N PHE A 13 -16.01 -9.74 11.73
CA PHE A 13 -14.72 -9.49 11.08
C PHE A 13 -14.65 -9.81 9.57
N ILE A 14 -15.74 -10.24 8.94
CA ILE A 14 -15.81 -10.43 7.48
C ILE A 14 -17.02 -9.66 6.99
N VAL A 15 -16.84 -8.78 6.01
CA VAL A 15 -17.93 -8.09 5.34
C VAL A 15 -17.94 -8.50 3.88
N HIS A 16 -19.01 -9.18 3.45
CA HIS A 16 -19.05 -9.85 2.14
C HIS A 16 -19.16 -8.87 0.97
N ARG A 17 -20.00 -7.84 1.09
CA ARG A 17 -20.36 -6.92 0.00
C ARG A 17 -20.57 -7.68 -1.33
N ARG A 18 -19.81 -7.32 -2.38
CA ARG A 18 -19.91 -7.91 -3.72
C ARG A 18 -19.19 -9.26 -3.84
N GLY A 19 -18.50 -9.71 -2.78
CA GLY A 19 -17.74 -10.95 -2.76
C GLY A 19 -16.54 -10.92 -3.73
N LEU A 20 -16.16 -12.10 -4.22
CA LEU A 20 -15.02 -12.30 -5.12
C LEU A 20 -15.44 -13.06 -6.39
N PRO A 21 -16.36 -12.51 -7.21
CA PRO A 21 -17.02 -13.27 -8.27
C PRO A 21 -16.09 -13.65 -9.43
N ASN A 22 -15.17 -12.76 -9.85
CA ASN A 22 -14.30 -13.00 -10.99
C ASN A 22 -13.28 -14.09 -10.68
N VAL A 23 -12.61 -14.00 -9.53
CA VAL A 23 -11.64 -15.01 -9.12
C VAL A 23 -12.34 -16.32 -8.77
N LYS A 24 -13.56 -16.29 -8.19
CA LYS A 24 -14.38 -17.49 -7.97
C LYS A 24 -14.66 -18.22 -9.28
N ALA A 25 -15.14 -17.49 -10.30
CA ALA A 25 -15.41 -18.06 -11.62
C ALA A 25 -14.14 -18.66 -12.25
N LYS A 26 -13.00 -17.96 -12.15
CA LYS A 26 -11.71 -18.43 -12.68
C LYS A 26 -11.18 -19.66 -11.94
N LEU A 27 -11.35 -19.73 -10.62
CA LEU A 27 -10.94 -20.85 -9.79
C LEU A 27 -11.75 -22.13 -10.07
N ALA A 28 -12.98 -22.01 -10.60
CA ALA A 28 -13.80 -23.15 -11.03
C ALA A 28 -13.28 -23.86 -12.29
N GLY A 29 -12.46 -23.18 -13.11
CA GLY A 29 -11.77 -23.77 -14.25
C GLY A 29 -10.36 -24.25 -13.92
N GLU A 30 -9.49 -24.35 -14.93
CA GLU A 30 -8.07 -24.73 -14.80
C GLU A 30 -7.09 -23.57 -15.05
N ALA A 31 -7.59 -22.39 -15.43
CA ALA A 31 -6.74 -21.24 -15.76
C ALA A 31 -5.82 -20.84 -14.58
N PRO A 32 -4.61 -20.33 -14.86
CA PRO A 32 -3.73 -19.75 -13.84
C PRO A 32 -4.39 -18.55 -13.17
N VAL A 33 -4.22 -18.43 -11.86
CA VAL A 33 -4.74 -17.33 -11.04
C VAL A 33 -3.57 -16.60 -10.38
N THR A 34 -3.50 -15.28 -10.59
CA THR A 34 -2.47 -14.43 -9.97
C THR A 34 -3.08 -13.58 -8.86
N VAL A 35 -2.53 -13.74 -7.66
CA VAL A 35 -2.96 -13.03 -6.44
C VAL A 35 -1.89 -12.04 -6.03
N ALA A 36 -2.24 -10.76 -5.92
CA ALA A 36 -1.34 -9.70 -5.48
C ALA A 36 -1.69 -9.20 -4.08
N PHE A 37 -0.68 -8.75 -3.36
CA PHE A 37 -0.80 -8.24 -2.00
C PHE A 37 -0.12 -6.87 -1.94
N LEU A 38 -0.91 -5.81 -1.87
CA LEU A 38 -0.47 -4.43 -1.80
C LEU A 38 -0.65 -3.91 -0.38
N GLY A 39 0.45 -3.52 0.29
CA GLY A 39 0.34 -2.97 1.63
C GLY A 39 1.66 -2.50 2.22
N GLY A 40 1.65 -2.31 3.55
CA GLY A 40 2.81 -1.91 4.34
C GLY A 40 3.78 -3.04 4.71
N SER A 41 4.44 -2.88 5.85
CA SER A 41 5.49 -3.81 6.34
C SER A 41 4.94 -5.15 6.77
N ILE A 42 3.74 -5.19 7.36
CA ILE A 42 3.08 -6.45 7.74
C ILE A 42 2.76 -7.27 6.48
N THR A 43 2.29 -6.62 5.42
CA THR A 43 2.08 -7.25 4.10
C THR A 43 3.40 -7.70 3.45
N GLU A 44 4.47 -6.91 3.58
CA GLU A 44 5.81 -7.28 3.12
C GLU A 44 6.30 -8.58 3.79
N GLY A 45 5.93 -8.76 5.07
CA GLY A 45 6.21 -9.95 5.88
C GLY A 45 7.10 -9.67 7.10
N ALA A 46 7.21 -8.40 7.53
CA ALA A 46 7.97 -8.02 8.71
C ALA A 46 7.47 -8.78 9.97
N GLY A 47 8.41 -9.12 10.85
CA GLY A 47 8.18 -9.90 12.06
C GLY A 47 8.21 -11.43 11.85
N ALA A 48 7.91 -11.93 10.65
CA ALA A 48 8.05 -13.36 10.35
C ALA A 48 9.53 -13.77 10.24
N SER A 49 9.88 -14.95 10.76
CA SER A 49 11.22 -15.55 10.68
C SER A 49 11.64 -15.85 9.23
N ALA A 50 10.66 -16.08 8.35
CA ALA A 50 10.85 -16.22 6.91
C ALA A 50 9.66 -15.58 6.16
N ALA A 51 9.80 -14.30 5.81
CA ALA A 51 8.75 -13.49 5.18
C ALA A 51 8.06 -14.17 3.98
N ASP A 52 8.81 -14.86 3.11
CA ASP A 52 8.25 -15.53 1.93
C ASP A 52 7.66 -16.93 2.18
N LYS A 53 7.67 -17.41 3.42
CA LYS A 53 7.14 -18.72 3.81
C LYS A 53 6.08 -18.67 4.89
N ILE A 54 6.28 -17.80 5.90
CA ILE A 54 5.51 -17.79 7.14
C ILE A 54 4.68 -16.50 7.32
N SER A 55 4.88 -15.46 6.51
CA SER A 55 3.98 -14.30 6.55
C SER A 55 2.54 -14.69 6.22
N TRP A 56 1.56 -13.93 6.72
CA TRP A 56 0.14 -14.19 6.47
C TRP A 56 -0.17 -14.30 4.97
N ARG A 57 0.52 -13.48 4.16
CA ARG A 57 0.48 -13.51 2.70
C ARG A 57 1.00 -14.83 2.15
N ALA A 58 2.19 -15.25 2.57
CA ALA A 58 2.82 -16.48 2.09
C ALA A 58 1.97 -17.71 2.46
N LEU A 59 1.48 -17.77 3.70
CA LEU A 59 0.56 -18.81 4.17
C LEU A 59 -0.77 -18.80 3.41
N THR A 60 -1.31 -17.63 3.09
CA THR A 60 -2.51 -17.51 2.24
C THR A 60 -2.25 -18.05 0.83
N ALA A 61 -1.10 -17.73 0.24
CA ALA A 61 -0.73 -18.26 -1.08
C ALA A 61 -0.53 -19.79 -1.04
N HIS A 62 0.05 -20.34 0.03
CA HIS A 62 0.13 -21.79 0.23
C HIS A 62 -1.25 -22.43 0.33
N TYR A 63 -2.13 -21.86 1.15
CA TYR A 63 -3.51 -22.32 1.27
C TYR A 63 -4.24 -22.39 -0.09
N LEU A 64 -4.11 -21.34 -0.91
CA LEU A 64 -4.71 -21.31 -2.24
C LEU A 64 -4.10 -22.37 -3.18
N ARG A 65 -2.78 -22.57 -3.12
CA ARG A 65 -2.09 -23.63 -3.90
C ARG A 65 -2.54 -25.02 -3.50
N ASP A 66 -2.70 -25.28 -2.21
CA ASP A 66 -3.13 -26.57 -1.69
C ASP A 66 -4.59 -26.85 -2.07
N ARG A 67 -5.44 -25.82 -2.08
CA ARG A 67 -6.86 -25.97 -2.41
C ARG A 67 -7.14 -26.05 -3.91
N PHE A 68 -6.43 -25.28 -4.73
CA PHE A 68 -6.79 -25.08 -6.15
C PHE A 68 -5.73 -25.55 -7.16
N GLY A 69 -4.56 -26.00 -6.68
CA GLY A 69 -3.48 -26.56 -7.49
C GLY A 69 -2.23 -25.70 -7.50
N LYS A 70 -1.08 -26.32 -7.17
CA LYS A 70 0.21 -25.63 -6.97
C LYS A 70 0.69 -24.83 -8.19
N SER A 71 0.60 -25.39 -9.39
CA SER A 71 1.05 -24.74 -10.64
C SER A 71 0.11 -23.63 -11.12
N ARG A 72 -1.11 -23.57 -10.57
CA ARG A 72 -2.13 -22.62 -10.98
C ARG A 72 -2.05 -21.29 -10.24
N ILE A 73 -1.58 -21.28 -8.99
CA ILE A 73 -1.60 -20.07 -8.15
C ILE A 73 -0.24 -19.38 -8.12
N ARG A 74 -0.19 -18.18 -8.70
CA ARG A 74 0.93 -17.24 -8.60
C ARG A 74 0.62 -16.19 -7.53
N SER A 75 1.63 -15.74 -6.81
CA SER A 75 1.49 -14.74 -5.76
C SER A 75 2.51 -13.63 -5.91
N ILE A 76 2.07 -12.37 -5.90
CA ILE A 76 2.91 -11.18 -5.96
C ILE A 76 2.92 -10.51 -4.60
N ASN A 77 4.09 -10.41 -3.98
CA ASN A 77 4.30 -9.54 -2.83
C ASN A 77 4.58 -8.13 -3.34
N ALA A 78 3.65 -7.21 -3.11
CA ALA A 78 3.85 -5.78 -3.33
C ALA A 78 3.75 -5.02 -2.00
N GLY A 79 4.22 -5.60 -0.89
CA GLY A 79 4.42 -4.91 0.37
C GLY A 79 5.63 -3.99 0.33
N VAL A 80 5.51 -2.80 0.93
CA VAL A 80 6.61 -1.84 1.12
C VAL A 80 6.46 -1.21 2.51
N GLY A 81 7.38 -1.53 3.42
CA GLY A 81 7.31 -1.11 4.81
C GLY A 81 7.15 0.40 5.05
N GLY A 82 6.38 0.78 6.06
CA GLY A 82 6.24 2.19 6.45
C GLY A 82 5.80 3.12 5.31
N THR A 83 4.93 2.62 4.43
CA THR A 83 4.27 3.39 3.35
C THR A 83 2.77 3.31 3.51
N ASP A 84 2.07 4.38 3.16
CA ASP A 84 0.62 4.54 3.27
C ASP A 84 -0.10 4.22 1.95
N SER A 85 -1.43 4.30 1.98
CA SER A 85 -2.28 4.08 0.80
C SER A 85 -2.04 5.10 -0.31
N THR A 86 -1.56 6.30 0.02
CA THR A 86 -1.18 7.32 -0.97
C THR A 86 -0.02 6.83 -1.83
N LEU A 87 1.10 6.42 -1.24
CA LEU A 87 2.19 5.81 -2.03
C LEU A 87 1.77 4.46 -2.64
N GLY A 88 0.89 3.72 -1.94
CA GLY A 88 0.22 2.53 -2.47
C GLY A 88 -0.48 2.76 -3.82
N ALA A 89 -1.23 3.86 -3.94
CA ALA A 89 -1.90 4.25 -5.18
C ALA A 89 -0.88 4.59 -6.30
N HIS A 90 0.16 5.37 -6.00
CA HIS A 90 1.16 5.75 -7.01
C HIS A 90 1.93 4.54 -7.55
N ARG A 91 2.22 3.56 -6.68
CA ARG A 91 3.02 2.38 -7.05
C ARG A 91 2.21 1.19 -7.55
N LEU A 92 0.88 1.25 -7.48
CA LEU A 92 -0.01 0.15 -7.88
C LEU A 92 0.31 -0.32 -9.30
N ARG A 93 0.45 0.64 -10.23
CA ARG A 93 0.69 0.31 -11.64
C ARG A 93 2.01 -0.43 -11.84
N GLU A 94 3.11 0.09 -11.30
CA GLU A 94 4.44 -0.48 -11.50
C GLU A 94 4.61 -1.81 -10.74
N HIS A 95 4.17 -1.88 -9.48
CA HIS A 95 4.46 -3.02 -8.60
C HIS A 95 3.40 -4.13 -8.65
N VAL A 96 2.25 -3.89 -9.28
CA VAL A 96 1.14 -4.86 -9.36
C VAL A 96 0.64 -5.01 -10.79
N LEU A 97 0.04 -3.96 -11.38
CA LEU A 97 -0.75 -4.11 -12.61
C LEU A 97 0.10 -4.31 -13.88
N ARG A 98 1.36 -3.86 -13.90
CA ARG A 98 2.30 -4.11 -15.01
C ARG A 98 3.10 -5.39 -14.84
N VAL A 99 3.05 -6.02 -13.68
CA VAL A 99 3.79 -7.25 -13.42
C VAL A 99 3.15 -8.39 -14.21
N GLU A 100 1.85 -8.63 -13.98
CA GLU A 100 1.05 -9.66 -14.66
C GLU A 100 -0.44 -9.29 -14.65
N ASN A 101 -1.27 -10.09 -15.33
CA ASN A 101 -2.73 -9.99 -15.20
C ASN A 101 -3.16 -10.46 -13.80
N ILE A 102 -3.75 -9.57 -13.01
CA ILE A 102 -4.11 -9.82 -11.61
C ILE A 102 -5.58 -10.26 -11.51
N ASP A 103 -5.84 -11.34 -10.79
CA ASP A 103 -7.20 -11.84 -10.59
C ASP A 103 -7.77 -11.45 -9.22
N LEU A 104 -6.89 -11.37 -8.22
CA LEU A 104 -7.25 -10.97 -6.86
C LEU A 104 -6.18 -10.05 -6.27
N LEU A 105 -6.60 -8.88 -5.81
CA LEU A 105 -5.77 -7.90 -5.14
C LEU A 105 -6.21 -7.74 -3.68
N PHE A 106 -5.34 -8.12 -2.75
CA PHE A 106 -5.49 -7.74 -1.35
C PHE A 106 -4.84 -6.38 -1.11
N VAL A 107 -5.55 -5.49 -0.41
CA VAL A 107 -5.08 -4.13 -0.07
C VAL A 107 -5.10 -3.95 1.45
N GLU A 108 -3.99 -3.53 2.03
CA GLU A 108 -3.80 -3.44 3.49
C GLU A 108 -2.96 -2.22 3.87
N PHE A 109 -3.59 -1.23 4.51
CA PHE A 109 -2.91 -0.02 4.98
C PHE A 109 -3.45 0.50 6.32
N SER A 110 -4.26 -0.28 7.05
CA SER A 110 -4.97 0.20 8.26
C SER A 110 -4.03 0.62 9.39
N VAL A 111 -2.83 0.03 9.45
CA VAL A 111 -1.78 0.40 10.41
C VAL A 111 -0.74 1.37 9.84
N ASN A 112 -0.85 1.77 8.58
CA ASN A 112 0.05 2.73 7.94
C ASN A 112 -0.60 4.10 7.77
N ASP A 113 -1.85 4.13 7.32
CA ASP A 113 -2.59 5.37 7.15
C ASP A 113 -2.77 6.10 8.49
N GLY A 114 -2.62 7.43 8.45
CA GLY A 114 -2.66 8.28 9.64
C GLY A 114 -4.07 8.69 10.06
N SER A 115 -4.14 9.79 10.81
CA SER A 115 -5.40 10.40 11.26
C SER A 115 -6.06 11.31 10.21
N ASN A 116 -5.44 11.51 9.05
CA ASN A 116 -6.01 12.33 7.98
C ASN A 116 -7.00 11.51 7.15
N ARG A 117 -8.30 11.54 7.54
CA ARG A 117 -9.37 10.84 6.84
C ARG A 117 -9.34 11.06 5.33
N GLU A 118 -9.25 12.31 4.88
CA GLU A 118 -9.38 12.58 3.46
C GLU A 118 -8.23 11.97 2.66
N GLU A 119 -7.01 12.05 3.17
CA GLU A 119 -5.84 11.49 2.49
C GLU A 119 -5.92 9.96 2.41
N SER A 120 -6.33 9.30 3.50
CA SER A 120 -6.57 7.85 3.51
C SER A 120 -7.66 7.44 2.52
N ILE A 121 -8.76 8.22 2.42
CA ILE A 121 -9.80 7.97 1.41
C ILE A 121 -9.23 8.14 0.01
N ARG A 122 -8.48 9.22 -0.28
CA ARG A 122 -7.88 9.45 -1.61
C ARG A 122 -6.95 8.32 -2.03
N GLY A 123 -6.13 7.80 -1.10
CA GLY A 123 -5.23 6.66 -1.33
C GLY A 123 -5.99 5.38 -1.63
N MET A 124 -6.87 4.97 -0.73
CA MET A 124 -7.65 3.73 -0.87
C MET A 124 -8.60 3.77 -2.06
N GLU A 125 -9.31 4.87 -2.28
CA GLU A 125 -10.16 5.08 -3.45
C GLU A 125 -9.34 5.09 -4.74
N GLY A 126 -8.19 5.77 -4.74
CA GLY A 126 -7.28 5.80 -5.89
C GLY A 126 -6.86 4.41 -6.33
N ILE A 127 -6.54 3.52 -5.39
CA ILE A 127 -6.21 2.11 -5.67
C ILE A 127 -7.41 1.39 -6.32
N VAL A 128 -8.61 1.55 -5.77
CA VAL A 128 -9.83 0.90 -6.29
C VAL A 128 -10.14 1.39 -7.71
N ARG A 129 -10.20 2.71 -7.91
CA ARG A 129 -10.55 3.31 -9.20
C ARG A 129 -9.50 3.01 -10.27
N GLN A 130 -8.20 3.07 -9.92
CA GLN A 130 -7.13 2.64 -10.82
C GLN A 130 -7.27 1.17 -11.24
N CYS A 131 -7.48 0.28 -10.26
CA CYS A 131 -7.59 -1.15 -10.53
C CYS A 131 -8.79 -1.44 -11.44
N ARG A 132 -9.95 -0.83 -11.18
CA ARG A 132 -11.14 -0.98 -12.04
C ARG A 132 -10.95 -0.42 -13.45
N ARG A 133 -10.24 0.70 -13.59
CA ARG A 133 -9.94 1.33 -14.89
C ARG A 133 -8.93 0.54 -15.72
N LEU A 134 -7.89 0.01 -15.08
CA LEU A 134 -6.74 -0.61 -15.75
C LEU A 134 -6.80 -2.15 -15.80
N SER A 135 -7.56 -2.76 -14.89
CA SER A 135 -7.70 -4.21 -14.71
C SER A 135 -9.12 -4.56 -14.21
N PRO A 136 -10.18 -4.30 -15.00
CA PRO A 136 -11.57 -4.32 -14.56
C PRO A 136 -12.04 -5.65 -13.95
N ARG A 137 -11.43 -6.77 -14.35
CA ARG A 137 -11.75 -8.12 -13.87
C ARG A 137 -11.02 -8.53 -12.60
N THR A 138 -10.13 -7.70 -12.06
CA THR A 138 -9.47 -7.97 -10.79
C THR A 138 -10.47 -7.80 -9.65
N ASP A 139 -10.66 -8.84 -8.84
CA ASP A 139 -11.36 -8.69 -7.57
C ASP A 139 -10.44 -8.03 -6.54
N ILE A 140 -11.02 -7.20 -5.67
CA ILE A 140 -10.28 -6.48 -4.63
C ILE A 140 -10.85 -6.91 -3.28
N CYS A 141 -9.98 -7.11 -2.30
CA CYS A 141 -10.39 -7.35 -0.92
C CYS A 141 -9.53 -6.51 0.04
N PHE A 142 -10.19 -5.77 0.92
CA PHE A 142 -9.49 -5.00 1.95
C PHE A 142 -9.18 -5.87 3.16
N ILE A 143 -7.96 -5.74 3.66
CA ILE A 143 -7.47 -6.44 4.83
C ILE A 143 -7.13 -5.39 5.88
N TYR A 144 -7.50 -5.64 7.13
CA TYR A 144 -7.20 -4.74 8.23
C TYR A 144 -6.36 -5.42 9.29
N THR A 145 -5.08 -5.07 9.33
CA THR A 145 -4.12 -5.58 10.32
C THR A 145 -4.21 -4.81 11.63
N GLY A 146 -3.71 -5.44 12.70
CA GLY A 146 -3.65 -4.89 14.06
C GLY A 146 -2.26 -4.40 14.44
N ALA A 147 -2.22 -3.36 15.27
CA ALA A 147 -1.07 -2.80 15.97
C ALA A 147 -1.57 -2.17 17.29
N ASP A 148 -0.67 -1.86 18.22
CA ASP A 148 -1.02 -1.25 19.52
C ASP A 148 -2.00 -0.08 19.38
N ARG A 149 -1.77 0.77 18.37
CA ARG A 149 -2.55 1.98 18.11
C ARG A 149 -4.01 1.72 17.69
N ASN A 150 -4.34 0.54 17.18
CA ASN A 150 -5.66 0.23 16.61
C ASN A 150 -6.30 -1.05 17.21
N LEU A 151 -5.71 -1.67 18.23
CA LEU A 151 -6.28 -2.79 18.99
C LEU A 151 -6.99 -2.35 20.28
N THR A 152 -7.68 -1.21 20.23
CA THR A 152 -8.34 -0.60 21.40
C THR A 152 -9.86 -0.80 21.41
N CYS A 153 -10.48 -1.00 20.25
CA CYS A 153 -11.90 -1.26 20.07
C CYS A 153 -12.15 -2.03 18.77
N ILE A 154 -13.38 -2.50 18.58
CA ILE A 154 -13.83 -2.98 17.26
C ILE A 154 -13.95 -1.78 16.32
N ARG A 155 -13.40 -1.92 15.10
CA ARG A 155 -13.42 -0.89 14.04
C ARG A 155 -12.84 0.46 14.50
N PRO A 156 -11.55 0.50 14.88
CA PRO A 156 -10.82 1.73 15.18
C PRO A 156 -10.81 2.69 13.98
N TYR A 157 -10.48 3.96 14.25
CA TYR A 157 -10.61 5.04 13.27
C TYR A 157 -10.02 4.76 11.87
N PRO A 158 -8.75 4.31 11.69
CA PRO A 158 -8.21 4.06 10.36
C PRO A 158 -9.01 3.00 9.57
N ILE A 159 -9.48 1.95 10.27
CA ILE A 159 -10.31 0.89 9.68
C ILE A 159 -11.68 1.44 9.32
N ALA A 160 -12.29 2.25 10.19
CA ALA A 160 -13.57 2.89 9.90
C ALA A 160 -13.50 3.74 8.62
N VAL A 161 -12.42 4.49 8.43
CA VAL A 161 -12.19 5.31 7.22
C VAL A 161 -12.04 4.45 5.96
N HIS A 162 -11.29 3.35 6.03
CA HIS A 162 -11.14 2.42 4.89
C HIS A 162 -12.45 1.73 4.54
N GLU A 163 -13.27 1.41 5.54
CA GLU A 163 -14.61 0.85 5.35
C GLU A 163 -15.57 1.81 4.63
N GLU A 164 -15.36 3.14 4.69
CA GLU A 164 -16.15 4.08 3.89
C GLU A 164 -15.92 3.86 2.39
N VAL A 165 -14.67 3.66 1.99
CA VAL A 165 -14.30 3.32 0.61
C VAL A 165 -14.81 1.93 0.25
N ALA A 166 -14.67 0.97 1.17
CA ALA A 166 -15.15 -0.39 0.96
C ALA A 166 -16.67 -0.43 0.73
N GLU A 167 -17.44 0.33 1.51
CA GLU A 167 -18.88 0.44 1.37
C GLU A 167 -19.28 1.08 0.05
N TYR A 168 -18.69 2.24 -0.26
CA TYR A 168 -19.02 2.99 -1.48
C TYR A 168 -18.76 2.18 -2.76
N TYR A 169 -17.67 1.42 -2.79
CA TYR A 169 -17.29 0.59 -3.93
C TYR A 169 -17.65 -0.88 -3.78
N GLY A 170 -18.42 -1.25 -2.75
CA GLY A 170 -18.81 -2.64 -2.47
C GLY A 170 -17.64 -3.64 -2.40
N ILE A 171 -16.51 -3.25 -1.81
CA ILE A 171 -15.31 -4.08 -1.68
C ILE A 171 -15.44 -4.99 -0.44
N PRO A 172 -15.31 -6.32 -0.57
CA PRO A 172 -15.27 -7.20 0.59
C PRO A 172 -14.08 -6.87 1.49
N SER A 173 -14.24 -7.08 2.79
CA SER A 173 -13.16 -6.86 3.75
C SER A 173 -13.04 -7.96 4.80
N VAL A 174 -11.81 -8.16 5.29
CA VAL A 174 -11.49 -9.07 6.41
C VAL A 174 -10.69 -8.30 7.46
N ASP A 175 -11.24 -8.19 8.66
CA ASP A 175 -10.71 -7.41 9.77
C ASP A 175 -9.92 -8.30 10.75
N PHE A 176 -8.61 -8.42 10.56
CA PHE A 176 -7.76 -9.17 11.48
C PHE A 176 -7.67 -8.48 12.84
N ALA A 177 -7.71 -7.15 12.87
CA ALA A 177 -7.65 -6.36 14.10
C ALA A 177 -8.84 -6.65 15.02
N ALA A 178 -10.06 -6.71 14.48
CA ALA A 178 -11.25 -7.12 15.23
C ALA A 178 -11.13 -8.55 15.77
N GLY A 179 -10.55 -9.47 14.99
CA GLY A 179 -10.27 -10.83 15.41
C GLY A 179 -9.31 -10.89 16.60
N ILE A 180 -8.17 -10.21 16.51
CA ILE A 180 -7.19 -10.10 17.61
C ILE A 180 -7.82 -9.43 18.82
N TYR A 181 -8.49 -8.30 18.65
CA TYR A 181 -9.12 -7.56 19.74
C TYR A 181 -10.03 -8.46 20.58
N ARG A 182 -10.86 -9.29 19.93
CA ARG A 182 -11.71 -10.27 20.64
C ARG A 182 -10.90 -11.31 21.40
N MET A 183 -9.84 -11.85 20.82
CA MET A 183 -8.95 -12.79 21.50
C MET A 183 -8.31 -12.15 22.75
N LEU A 184 -7.93 -10.87 22.68
CA LEU A 184 -7.41 -10.12 23.83
C LEU A 184 -8.47 -9.95 24.92
N GLN A 185 -9.69 -9.54 24.55
CA GLN A 185 -10.79 -9.36 25.52
C GLN A 185 -11.18 -10.67 26.23
N ASN A 186 -11.06 -11.81 25.54
CA ASN A 186 -11.35 -13.12 26.10
C ASN A 186 -10.18 -13.74 26.89
N GLY A 187 -9.01 -13.09 26.92
CA GLY A 187 -7.80 -13.66 27.53
C GLY A 187 -7.22 -14.85 26.75
N GLU A 188 -7.57 -15.01 25.48
CA GLU A 188 -7.09 -16.08 24.59
C GLU A 188 -5.72 -15.77 23.98
N ALA A 189 -5.31 -14.49 23.99
CA ALA A 189 -4.03 -14.04 23.48
C ALA A 189 -3.48 -12.86 24.28
N VAL A 190 -2.17 -12.65 24.17
CA VAL A 190 -1.46 -11.45 24.64
C VAL A 190 -0.78 -10.83 23.44
N TRP A 191 -1.09 -9.58 23.13
CA TRP A 191 -0.61 -8.94 21.90
C TRP A 191 0.92 -8.86 21.83
N ALA A 192 1.59 -8.50 22.93
CA ALA A 192 3.05 -8.46 22.99
C ALA A 192 3.72 -9.84 22.76
N SER A 193 3.01 -10.96 22.95
CA SER A 193 3.51 -12.29 22.59
C SER A 193 3.38 -12.59 21.10
N LEU A 194 2.46 -11.93 20.40
CA LEU A 194 2.23 -12.08 18.95
C LEU A 194 2.98 -11.02 18.14
N ALA A 195 3.17 -9.81 18.66
CA ALA A 195 3.90 -8.71 18.02
C ALA A 195 4.74 -7.98 19.08
N PRO A 196 5.97 -8.45 19.35
CA PRO A 196 6.79 -7.93 20.45
C PRO A 196 7.16 -6.45 20.34
N ASP A 197 7.15 -5.88 19.13
CA ASP A 197 7.40 -4.46 18.89
C ASP A 197 6.13 -3.60 18.87
N GLY A 198 4.95 -4.20 19.11
CA GLY A 198 3.65 -3.55 19.09
C GLY A 198 3.04 -3.38 17.69
N TYR A 199 3.75 -3.75 16.63
CA TYR A 199 3.32 -3.55 15.23
C TYR A 199 3.38 -4.83 14.40
N HIS A 200 4.53 -5.48 14.34
CA HIS A 200 4.80 -6.54 13.39
C HIS A 200 4.56 -7.92 14.03
N PRO A 201 3.59 -8.71 13.51
CA PRO A 201 3.36 -10.05 14.01
C PRO A 201 4.59 -10.94 13.82
N ASN A 202 4.91 -11.77 14.80
CA ASN A 202 5.82 -12.90 14.66
C ASN A 202 5.15 -14.05 13.89
N ASP A 203 5.80 -15.21 13.83
CA ASP A 203 5.29 -16.38 13.10
C ASP A 203 3.88 -16.79 13.56
N ASP A 204 3.63 -16.87 14.88
CA ASP A 204 2.32 -17.23 15.44
C ASP A 204 1.25 -16.18 15.10
N GLY A 205 1.61 -14.89 15.17
CA GLY A 205 0.72 -13.80 14.81
C GLY A 205 0.35 -13.80 13.31
N HIS A 206 1.33 -14.06 12.44
CA HIS A 206 1.09 -14.23 10.99
C HIS A 206 0.24 -15.47 10.69
N GLU A 207 0.40 -16.56 11.44
CA GLU A 207 -0.45 -17.75 11.30
C GLU A 207 -1.90 -17.46 11.69
N ILE A 208 -2.13 -16.70 12.78
CA ILE A 208 -3.48 -16.26 13.17
C ILE A 208 -4.10 -15.39 12.06
N TYR A 209 -3.35 -14.44 11.50
CA TYR A 209 -3.80 -13.60 10.38
C TYR A 209 -4.16 -14.44 9.15
N ALA A 210 -3.31 -15.39 8.76
CA ALA A 210 -3.61 -16.33 7.68
C ALA A 210 -4.87 -17.16 7.97
N GLY A 211 -5.09 -17.53 9.23
CA GLY A 211 -6.28 -18.23 9.70
C GLY A 211 -7.56 -17.40 9.55
N PHE A 212 -7.52 -16.09 9.86
CA PHE A 212 -8.63 -15.16 9.60
C PHE A 212 -8.92 -15.06 8.09
N LEU A 213 -7.89 -14.86 7.26
CA LEU A 213 -8.08 -14.74 5.82
C LEU A 213 -8.56 -16.03 5.16
N ARG A 214 -8.07 -17.18 5.62
CA ARG A 214 -8.56 -18.49 5.16
C ARG A 214 -10.06 -18.65 5.40
N ARG A 215 -10.54 -18.23 6.58
CA ARG A 215 -11.99 -18.21 6.87
C ARG A 215 -12.73 -17.24 5.96
N GLY A 216 -12.23 -16.01 5.84
CA GLY A 216 -12.78 -15.00 4.92
C GLY A 216 -12.89 -15.51 3.49
N LEU A 217 -11.84 -16.11 2.95
CA LEU A 217 -11.85 -16.67 1.59
C LEU A 217 -12.83 -17.83 1.43
N ASN A 218 -13.02 -18.66 2.45
CA ASN A 218 -14.04 -19.71 2.39
C ASN A 218 -15.44 -19.14 2.25
N GLU A 219 -15.75 -18.08 3.00
CA GLU A 219 -17.05 -17.43 2.99
C GLU A 219 -17.26 -16.62 1.70
N LEU A 220 -16.29 -15.79 1.32
CA LEU A 220 -16.33 -14.93 0.13
C LEU A 220 -16.42 -15.73 -1.18
N LEU A 221 -15.73 -16.87 -1.29
CA LEU A 221 -15.78 -17.74 -2.47
C LEU A 221 -17.04 -18.62 -2.50
N SER A 222 -17.71 -18.81 -1.36
CA SER A 222 -18.97 -19.60 -1.30
C SER A 222 -20.21 -18.74 -1.50
N THR A 223 -20.11 -17.42 -1.39
CA THR A 223 -21.24 -16.49 -1.55
C THR A 223 -21.82 -16.60 -2.96
N GLU A 224 -23.11 -16.88 -3.08
CA GLU A 224 -23.86 -16.72 -4.33
C GLU A 224 -24.10 -15.22 -4.53
N VAL A 225 -23.55 -14.66 -5.60
CA VAL A 225 -23.77 -13.26 -5.96
C VAL A 225 -24.95 -13.25 -6.92
N ASP A 226 -26.00 -12.50 -6.59
CA ASP A 226 -27.15 -12.33 -7.48
C ASP A 226 -26.68 -11.78 -8.83
N SER A 227 -27.08 -12.41 -9.93
CA SER A 227 -26.74 -12.00 -11.31
C SER A 227 -27.05 -10.53 -11.62
N LEU A 228 -28.08 -9.96 -10.99
CA LEU A 228 -28.43 -8.54 -11.15
C LEU A 228 -27.42 -7.60 -10.48
N MET A 229 -26.71 -8.06 -9.44
CA MET A 229 -25.63 -7.30 -8.79
C MET A 229 -24.35 -7.32 -9.63
N LEU A 230 -24.13 -8.32 -10.49
CA LEU A 230 -22.96 -8.41 -11.36
C LEU A 230 -22.99 -7.39 -12.50
N ASP A 231 -24.15 -7.17 -13.13
CA ASP A 231 -24.30 -6.20 -14.24
C ASP A 231 -24.18 -4.73 -13.77
N HIS A 232 -24.58 -4.41 -12.54
CA HIS A 232 -24.35 -3.08 -11.93
C HIS A 232 -22.97 -2.96 -11.25
N CYS A 233 -22.24 -4.06 -11.07
CA CYS A 233 -20.92 -4.10 -10.44
C CYS A 233 -19.77 -3.68 -11.36
N GLU A 234 -19.92 -3.87 -12.66
CA GLU A 234 -18.84 -3.64 -13.63
C GLU A 234 -18.62 -2.16 -13.92
N SER A 235 -19.64 -1.32 -13.77
CA SER A 235 -19.49 0.13 -13.93
C SER A 235 -19.00 0.77 -12.63
N LEU A 236 -17.80 1.36 -12.69
CA LEU A 236 -17.29 2.27 -11.65
C LEU A 236 -18.32 3.39 -11.43
N PRO A 237 -18.69 3.74 -10.17
CA PRO A 237 -19.44 4.97 -9.91
C PRO A 237 -18.77 6.15 -10.63
N GLU A 238 -19.57 6.91 -11.39
CA GLU A 238 -19.09 8.03 -12.18
C GLU A 238 -18.38 9.04 -11.28
N GLU A 239 -19.07 9.48 -10.23
CA GLU A 239 -18.52 10.35 -9.20
C GLU A 239 -17.60 9.59 -8.24
N PRO A 240 -16.45 10.16 -7.87
CA PRO A 240 -15.65 9.63 -6.77
C PRO A 240 -16.27 10.01 -5.41
N LEU A 241 -16.04 9.18 -4.40
CA LEU A 241 -16.28 9.48 -2.99
C LEU A 241 -15.47 10.70 -2.52
N MET A 242 -14.23 10.87 -3.02
CA MET A 242 -13.37 12.00 -2.70
C MET A 242 -12.80 12.65 -3.96
N THR A 243 -13.00 13.96 -4.05
CA THR A 243 -12.38 14.75 -5.10
C THR A 243 -10.87 14.81 -4.91
N GLY A 244 -10.14 14.77 -6.02
CA GLY A 244 -8.67 14.74 -6.00
C GLY A 244 -8.10 13.44 -5.45
N ASN A 245 -8.82 12.32 -5.54
CA ASN A 245 -8.28 11.00 -5.25
C ASN A 245 -7.15 10.62 -6.23
N TYR A 246 -6.49 9.50 -5.95
CA TYR A 246 -5.32 9.04 -6.68
C TYR A 246 -5.66 8.08 -7.85
N GLU A 247 -6.82 8.21 -8.51
CA GLU A 247 -7.25 7.29 -9.59
C GLU A 247 -6.36 7.34 -10.86
N TYR A 248 -5.53 8.37 -11.04
CA TYR A 248 -4.56 8.48 -12.12
C TYR A 248 -3.12 8.58 -11.61
N ALA A 249 -2.90 8.25 -10.33
CA ALA A 249 -1.58 8.30 -9.77
C ALA A 249 -0.63 7.31 -10.46
N ASP A 250 0.62 7.72 -10.67
CA ASP A 250 1.64 6.88 -11.30
C ASP A 250 3.03 7.23 -10.75
N MET A 251 3.95 6.27 -10.86
CA MET A 251 5.38 6.48 -10.68
C MET A 251 6.04 6.58 -12.04
N LEU A 252 6.52 7.76 -12.38
CA LEU A 252 7.19 8.03 -13.64
C LEU A 252 8.70 7.88 -13.50
N SER A 253 9.36 7.55 -14.62
CA SER A 253 10.82 7.52 -14.69
C SER A 253 11.40 8.90 -14.39
N TYR A 254 12.47 8.96 -13.61
CA TYR A 254 13.25 10.20 -13.42
C TYR A 254 13.85 10.72 -14.73
N GLU A 255 13.97 9.87 -15.76
CA GLU A 255 14.50 10.27 -17.08
C GLU A 255 13.59 11.26 -17.84
N LEU A 256 12.33 11.42 -17.41
CA LEU A 256 11.42 12.42 -18.00
C LEU A 256 11.72 13.85 -17.57
N ALA A 257 12.68 14.06 -16.66
CA ALA A 257 13.08 15.38 -16.20
C ALA A 257 14.24 15.97 -17.01
N ASP A 258 14.20 17.28 -17.20
CA ASP A 258 15.28 18.08 -17.77
C ASP A 258 16.22 18.53 -16.64
N TYR A 259 17.44 18.02 -16.64
CA TYR A 259 18.45 18.27 -15.59
C TYR A 259 19.37 19.44 -15.93
N THR A 260 19.63 20.29 -14.95
CA THR A 260 20.62 21.37 -15.01
C THR A 260 21.62 21.23 -13.85
N GLY A 261 22.90 21.19 -14.17
CA GLY A 261 23.96 20.93 -13.20
C GLY A 261 24.38 19.45 -13.15
N ASP A 262 25.11 19.08 -12.10
CA ASP A 262 25.79 17.79 -12.04
C ASP A 262 24.86 16.70 -11.48
N TYR A 263 24.16 16.00 -12.38
CA TYR A 263 23.36 14.82 -12.05
C TYR A 263 23.91 13.56 -12.69
N HIS A 264 23.94 12.49 -11.90
CA HIS A 264 24.41 11.18 -12.29
C HIS A 264 23.31 10.14 -12.10
N ILE A 265 23.46 9.00 -12.77
CA ILE A 265 22.67 7.79 -12.48
C ILE A 265 23.50 6.94 -11.51
N GLY A 266 22.88 6.51 -10.42
CA GLY A 266 23.54 5.73 -9.39
C GLY A 266 22.66 4.60 -8.86
N LYS A 267 23.31 3.68 -8.14
CA LYS A 267 22.66 2.67 -7.29
C LYS A 267 23.24 2.79 -5.90
N LEU A 268 22.50 2.33 -4.89
CA LEU A 268 23.11 2.23 -3.57
C LEU A 268 24.31 1.26 -3.63
N PRO A 269 25.47 1.64 -3.06
CA PRO A 269 26.62 0.75 -2.97
C PRO A 269 26.25 -0.56 -2.28
N GLN A 270 26.86 -1.66 -2.72
CA GLN A 270 26.71 -2.96 -2.06
C GLN A 270 27.03 -2.85 -0.57
N GLY A 271 26.17 -3.44 0.29
CA GLY A 271 26.31 -3.36 1.75
C GLY A 271 25.71 -2.11 2.38
N SER A 272 25.20 -1.16 1.60
CA SER A 272 24.39 -0.06 2.13
C SER A 272 23.20 -0.63 2.89
N LYS A 273 22.97 -0.13 4.11
CA LYS A 273 21.75 -0.46 4.86
C LYS A 273 20.56 0.13 4.12
N LEU A 274 19.61 -0.73 3.77
CA LEU A 274 18.35 -0.37 3.12
C LEU A 274 17.22 -0.91 3.99
N MET A 275 16.21 -0.09 4.24
CA MET A 275 14.99 -0.51 4.91
C MET A 275 13.79 -0.23 4.01
N ASN A 276 12.74 -1.03 4.18
CA ASN A 276 11.43 -0.77 3.59
C ASN A 276 11.43 -0.58 2.07
N TRP A 277 12.40 -1.16 1.36
CA TRP A 277 12.46 -1.12 -0.09
C TRP A 277 13.11 -2.39 -0.61
N ARG A 278 12.40 -3.07 -1.51
CA ARG A 278 12.83 -4.34 -2.11
C ARG A 278 13.00 -4.27 -3.63
N TYR A 279 12.75 -3.10 -4.20
CA TYR A 279 12.89 -2.85 -5.63
C TYR A 279 14.27 -2.26 -5.95
N ALA A 280 14.53 -2.04 -7.24
CA ALA A 280 15.78 -1.45 -7.68
C ALA A 280 16.04 -0.12 -6.96
N THR A 281 17.30 0.11 -6.61
CA THR A 281 17.78 1.35 -6.02
C THR A 281 18.44 2.24 -7.05
N GLU A 282 18.17 2.01 -8.35
CA GLU A 282 18.63 2.90 -9.40
C GLU A 282 17.90 4.24 -9.30
N HIS A 283 18.65 5.32 -9.32
CA HIS A 283 18.12 6.66 -9.08
C HIS A 283 18.98 7.71 -9.79
N ARG A 284 18.38 8.87 -10.04
CA ARG A 284 19.14 10.07 -10.38
C ARG A 284 19.64 10.72 -9.10
N TYR A 285 20.91 11.13 -9.02
CA TYR A 285 21.43 11.83 -7.85
C TYR A 285 22.30 13.03 -8.16
N SER A 286 22.36 13.95 -7.19
CA SER A 286 23.32 15.05 -7.13
C SER A 286 23.56 15.46 -5.68
N ASP A 287 24.82 15.74 -5.36
CA ASP A 287 25.23 16.34 -4.08
C ASP A 287 25.57 17.83 -4.23
N HIS A 288 25.52 18.36 -5.46
CA HIS A 288 25.92 19.72 -5.77
C HIS A 288 24.83 20.73 -5.37
N PRO A 289 25.19 21.79 -4.60
CA PRO A 289 24.28 22.90 -4.35
C PRO A 289 23.80 23.53 -5.65
N ASN A 290 22.52 23.90 -5.69
CA ASN A 290 21.84 24.49 -6.84
C ASN A 290 21.67 23.58 -8.07
N ALA A 291 22.09 22.31 -8.02
CA ALA A 291 21.70 21.35 -9.04
C ALA A 291 20.17 21.26 -9.07
N SER A 292 19.59 21.42 -10.25
CA SER A 292 18.14 21.47 -10.42
C SER A 292 17.65 20.57 -11.54
N PHE A 293 16.37 20.28 -11.52
CA PHE A 293 15.70 19.64 -12.64
C PHE A 293 14.27 20.12 -12.74
N THR A 294 13.72 20.05 -13.95
CA THR A 294 12.34 20.41 -14.23
C THR A 294 11.64 19.21 -14.85
N PHE A 295 10.38 19.01 -14.51
CA PHE A 295 9.53 18.03 -15.17
C PHE A 295 8.10 18.55 -15.26
N THR A 296 7.33 18.00 -16.19
CA THR A 296 5.91 18.33 -16.34
C THR A 296 5.09 17.06 -16.14
N VAL A 297 4.01 17.18 -15.37
CA VAL A 297 3.00 16.13 -15.22
C VAL A 297 1.66 16.65 -15.72
N GLU A 298 0.85 15.77 -16.28
CA GLU A 298 -0.54 16.05 -16.63
C GLU A 298 -1.43 15.50 -15.52
N GLY A 299 -2.14 16.37 -14.79
CA GLY A 299 -2.96 15.94 -13.65
C GLY A 299 -3.31 17.06 -12.69
N GLN A 300 -3.53 16.69 -11.43
CA GLN A 300 -3.83 17.57 -10.30
C GLN A 300 -2.63 17.75 -9.37
N SER A 301 -1.61 16.89 -9.41
CA SER A 301 -0.41 17.06 -8.58
C SER A 301 0.80 16.31 -9.14
N GLY A 302 1.97 16.72 -8.68
CA GLY A 302 3.19 15.94 -8.82
C GLY A 302 3.90 15.74 -7.48
N GLY A 303 5.04 15.09 -7.52
CA GLY A 303 5.85 14.82 -6.35
C GLY A 303 7.13 14.08 -6.70
N LEU A 304 7.83 13.62 -5.68
CA LEU A 304 9.05 12.82 -5.81
C LEU A 304 8.96 11.60 -4.90
N LEU A 305 9.44 10.47 -5.40
CA LEU A 305 9.88 9.38 -4.54
C LEU A 305 11.40 9.47 -4.41
N LEU A 306 11.87 9.67 -3.20
CA LEU A 306 13.28 9.83 -2.88
C LEU A 306 13.82 8.57 -2.19
N LEU A 307 15.12 8.33 -2.36
CA LEU A 307 15.87 7.37 -1.54
C LEU A 307 16.65 8.14 -0.46
N CYS A 308 16.01 8.35 0.67
CA CYS A 308 16.56 9.12 1.77
C CYS A 308 17.37 8.23 2.71
N GLY A 309 18.60 8.62 3.03
CA GLY A 309 19.48 7.98 4.01
C GLY A 309 20.39 8.98 4.73
N PRO A 310 21.53 8.52 5.30
CA PRO A 310 22.33 9.30 6.24
C PRO A 310 22.89 10.62 5.72
N ASP A 311 22.90 10.81 4.41
CA ASP A 311 23.48 11.95 3.72
C ASP A 311 22.44 12.77 2.93
N THR A 312 21.16 12.58 3.22
CA THR A 312 20.07 13.30 2.53
C THR A 312 20.11 14.80 2.83
N GLY A 313 20.01 15.60 1.78
CA GLY A 313 19.90 17.04 1.84
C GLY A 313 18.47 17.57 1.83
N ILE A 314 18.37 18.88 2.01
CA ILE A 314 17.15 19.66 1.86
C ILE A 314 17.05 20.11 0.40
N PHE A 315 15.86 19.96 -0.18
CA PHE A 315 15.55 20.50 -1.49
C PHE A 315 14.45 21.54 -1.38
N GLU A 316 14.17 22.20 -2.49
CA GLU A 316 12.99 23.06 -2.63
C GLU A 316 12.38 22.87 -4.01
N TYR A 317 11.09 23.14 -4.14
CA TYR A 317 10.36 23.02 -5.39
C TYR A 317 9.54 24.28 -5.69
N SER A 318 9.31 24.55 -6.97
CA SER A 318 8.42 25.57 -7.49
C SER A 318 7.43 24.93 -8.44
N ILE A 319 6.15 25.27 -8.29
CA ILE A 319 5.08 24.84 -9.19
C ILE A 319 4.68 26.02 -10.07
N ASN A 320 4.65 25.81 -11.39
CA ASN A 320 4.22 26.81 -12.37
C ASN A 320 4.89 28.18 -12.19
N GLY A 321 6.18 28.19 -11.82
CA GLY A 321 6.98 29.40 -11.61
C GLY A 321 6.67 30.18 -10.33
N GLN A 322 5.87 29.63 -9.41
CA GLN A 322 5.61 30.23 -8.10
C GLN A 322 6.84 30.21 -7.18
N SER A 323 6.74 30.88 -6.02
CA SER A 323 7.79 30.89 -5.01
C SER A 323 8.21 29.48 -4.59
N PHE A 324 9.51 29.30 -4.38
CA PHE A 324 10.06 28.03 -3.93
C PHE A 324 9.60 27.67 -2.52
N VAL A 325 9.21 26.41 -2.33
CA VAL A 325 8.87 25.81 -1.05
C VAL A 325 9.95 24.80 -0.67
N ARG A 326 10.55 24.99 0.50
CA ARG A 326 11.61 24.13 1.03
C ARG A 326 11.04 22.88 1.68
N VAL A 327 11.70 21.75 1.47
CA VAL A 327 11.36 20.44 2.03
C VAL A 327 12.59 19.81 2.67
N ASN A 328 12.45 19.38 3.93
CA ASN A 328 13.42 18.50 4.58
C ASN A 328 12.86 17.08 4.62
N PRO A 329 13.31 16.17 3.72
CA PRO A 329 12.85 14.78 3.71
C PRO A 329 13.62 13.88 4.70
N PHE A 330 14.59 14.42 5.45
CA PHE A 330 15.38 13.65 6.42
C PHE A 330 14.56 13.37 7.69
N ASP A 331 14.38 12.09 8.01
CA ASP A 331 13.71 11.61 9.22
C ASP A 331 14.67 10.86 10.17
N GLU A 332 14.16 10.36 11.28
CA GLU A 332 14.95 9.60 12.26
C GLU A 332 15.50 8.26 11.73
N TRP A 333 14.86 7.69 10.71
CA TRP A 333 15.25 6.42 10.09
C TRP A 333 16.43 6.60 9.14
N CYS A 334 16.54 7.78 8.53
CA CYS A 334 17.67 8.18 7.68
C CYS A 334 19.02 8.04 8.40
N LEU A 335 19.07 8.09 9.73
CA LEU A 335 20.30 7.88 10.50
C LEU A 335 20.89 6.47 10.33
N ASN A 336 20.03 5.48 10.07
CA ASN A 336 20.38 4.07 10.18
C ASN A 336 20.42 3.35 8.83
N ALA A 337 19.60 3.78 7.87
CA ALA A 337 19.53 3.16 6.55
C ALA A 337 18.97 4.14 5.52
N TYR A 338 19.11 3.78 4.25
CA TYR A 338 18.32 4.36 3.19
C TYR A 338 16.90 3.80 3.21
N ARG A 339 15.91 4.62 2.86
CA ARG A 339 14.50 4.25 2.78
C ARG A 339 13.77 5.07 1.70
N PRO A 340 12.64 4.57 1.18
CA PRO A 340 11.81 5.35 0.28
C PRO A 340 11.05 6.42 1.07
N VAL A 341 11.07 7.65 0.59
CA VAL A 341 10.27 8.76 1.14
C VAL A 341 9.55 9.43 -0.02
N SER A 342 8.22 9.38 -0.01
CA SER A 342 7.41 10.13 -0.96
C SER A 342 7.18 11.55 -0.45
N VAL A 343 7.41 12.53 -1.32
CA VAL A 343 7.06 13.93 -1.09
C VAL A 343 6.03 14.31 -2.14
N HIS A 344 4.81 14.58 -1.69
CA HIS A 344 3.71 15.03 -2.54
C HIS A 344 3.62 16.56 -2.51
N PHE A 345 3.55 17.18 -3.67
CA PHE A 345 3.39 18.62 -3.78
C PHE A 345 1.90 19.00 -3.75
N PRO A 346 1.56 20.26 -3.42
CA PRO A 346 0.18 20.73 -3.34
C PRO A 346 -0.65 20.38 -4.58
N ARG A 347 -1.89 19.97 -4.33
CA ARG A 347 -2.86 19.64 -5.38
C ARG A 347 -3.50 20.89 -5.99
N HIS A 348 -3.77 20.81 -7.29
CA HIS A 348 -4.54 21.75 -8.08
C HIS A 348 -5.99 21.29 -8.18
N HIS A 349 -6.93 22.25 -8.25
CA HIS A 349 -8.35 21.93 -8.37
C HIS A 349 -8.70 21.30 -9.72
N LEU A 350 -8.10 21.81 -10.80
CA LEU A 350 -8.33 21.33 -12.16
C LEU A 350 -7.19 20.41 -12.61
N ARG A 351 -7.55 19.42 -13.43
CA ARG A 351 -6.58 18.61 -14.16
C ARG A 351 -5.98 19.43 -15.29
N GLY A 352 -4.66 19.37 -15.45
CA GLY A 352 -3.95 20.05 -16.53
C GLY A 352 -2.43 19.88 -16.41
N PRO A 353 -1.67 20.57 -17.26
CA PRO A 353 -0.21 20.55 -17.20
C PRO A 353 0.30 21.28 -15.95
N ILE A 354 1.19 20.64 -15.21
CA ILE A 354 1.85 21.19 -14.02
C ILE A 354 3.36 21.13 -14.24
N SER A 355 4.00 22.29 -14.37
CA SER A 355 5.45 22.41 -14.48
C SER A 355 6.07 22.51 -13.09
N ILE A 356 7.01 21.62 -12.78
CA ILE A 356 7.65 21.52 -11.47
C ILE A 356 9.15 21.67 -11.65
N MET A 357 9.74 22.66 -10.96
CA MET A 357 11.19 22.80 -10.84
C MET A 357 11.62 22.41 -9.44
N VAL A 358 12.63 21.55 -9.32
CA VAL A 358 13.22 21.09 -8.07
C VAL A 358 14.68 21.53 -8.02
N ARG A 359 15.14 22.02 -6.86
CA ARG A 359 16.51 22.46 -6.65
C ARG A 359 17.08 21.90 -5.35
N ASN A 360 18.29 21.35 -5.42
CA ASN A 360 19.09 21.04 -4.23
C ASN A 360 19.55 22.34 -3.57
N THR A 361 19.20 22.55 -2.30
CA THR A 361 19.54 23.81 -1.59
C THR A 361 20.99 23.84 -1.10
N GLY A 362 21.69 22.69 -1.07
CA GLY A 362 22.97 22.56 -0.37
C GLY A 362 22.84 22.66 1.16
N LEU A 363 21.63 22.70 1.71
CA LEU A 363 21.35 22.64 3.13
C LEU A 363 21.02 21.21 3.55
N LYS A 364 21.08 20.94 4.86
CA LYS A 364 20.79 19.62 5.43
C LYS A 364 20.23 19.73 6.84
N ASP A 365 19.56 18.67 7.29
CA ASP A 365 19.30 18.45 8.71
C ASP A 365 20.63 18.39 9.48
N LYS A 366 20.67 18.91 10.71
CA LYS A 366 21.89 18.91 11.54
C LYS A 366 22.46 17.50 11.76
N ARG A 367 21.62 16.48 11.72
CA ARG A 367 21.99 15.07 11.91
C ARG A 367 22.44 14.39 10.61
N SER A 368 22.12 14.96 9.45
CA SER A 368 22.54 14.44 8.15
C SER A 368 24.04 14.66 7.94
N GLN A 369 24.68 13.72 7.26
CA GLN A 369 26.11 13.75 6.93
C GLN A 369 26.40 14.36 5.56
N GLY A 370 25.37 14.67 4.77
CA GLY A 370 25.52 15.20 3.42
C GLY A 370 24.33 16.04 2.98
N THR A 371 24.36 16.45 1.71
CA THR A 371 23.34 17.28 1.07
C THR A 371 22.77 16.59 -0.16
N GLY A 372 22.88 15.27 -0.22
CA GLY A 372 22.54 14.49 -1.41
C GLY A 372 21.05 14.44 -1.67
N MET A 373 20.69 14.54 -2.95
CA MET A 373 19.33 14.31 -3.42
C MET A 373 19.33 13.10 -4.34
N ARG A 374 18.52 12.08 -4.00
CA ARG A 374 18.43 10.81 -4.73
C ARG A 374 16.99 10.57 -5.14
N VAL A 375 16.68 10.78 -6.42
CA VAL A 375 15.33 10.68 -6.98
C VAL A 375 15.13 9.29 -7.59
N LEU A 376 14.32 8.47 -6.94
CA LEU A 376 13.91 7.14 -7.44
C LEU A 376 12.88 7.25 -8.55
N LYS A 377 11.86 8.09 -8.34
CA LYS A 377 10.75 8.28 -9.28
C LYS A 377 10.21 9.70 -9.19
N LEU A 378 9.60 10.15 -10.27
CA LEU A 378 8.71 11.31 -10.25
C LEU A 378 7.30 10.79 -9.96
N LEU A 379 6.51 11.52 -9.18
CA LEU A 379 5.12 11.18 -8.89
C LEU A 379 4.21 12.08 -9.71
N ALA A 380 3.12 11.51 -10.22
CA ALA A 380 2.05 12.22 -10.90
C ALA A 380 0.70 11.72 -10.39
N ASN A 381 -0.33 12.57 -10.43
CA ASN A 381 -1.74 12.22 -10.28
C ASN A 381 -2.63 13.27 -10.94
#